data_AF-A0A959UUD5-F1
#
_entry.id   AF-A0A959UUD5-F1
#
_cell.length_a   1.000
_cell.length_b   1.000
_cell.length_c   1.000
_cell.angle_alpha   90.00
_cell.angle_beta   90.00
_cell.angle_gamma   90.00
#
_symmetry.space_group_name_H-M   'P 1'
#
loop_
_entity.id
_entity.type
_entity.pdbx_description
1 polymer ?
#
loop_
_entity_poly.entity_id
_entity_poly.type
_entity_poly.pdbx_seq_one_letter_code
_entity_poly.pdbx_strand_id
1 'polypeptide(L)'
;MTRAEKRYFKLYTSRHVVSGKSNYQLLFDAIARMQDYDEDALLKKFAGEAFTKRFAITKRRLYETILHSLDAFHAESSTDARLRRMLHQVELLHQRALYDDARKMLR
;
A
#
# COMPACT_ATOMS: atom_id res chain seq x y z
N MET A 1 -11.07 -6.47 3.35
CA MET A 1 -10.70 -5.75 2.12
C MET A 1 -11.70 -6.03 1.00
N THR A 2 -12.20 -4.98 0.34
CA THR A 2 -13.04 -5.05 -0.86
C THR A 2 -12.25 -5.54 -2.08
N ARG A 3 -12.94 -5.89 -3.17
CA ARG A 3 -12.30 -6.29 -4.43
C ARG A 3 -11.39 -5.19 -5.00
N ALA A 4 -11.80 -3.92 -4.85
CA ALA A 4 -11.04 -2.76 -5.29
C ALA A 4 -9.74 -2.59 -4.48
N GLU A 5 -9.83 -2.67 -3.15
CA GLU A 5 -8.67 -2.57 -2.26
C GLU A 5 -7.64 -3.69 -2.53
N LYS A 6 -8.11 -4.93 -2.74
CA LYS A 6 -7.22 -6.06 -3.08
C LYS A 6 -6.49 -5.82 -4.42
N ARG A 7 -7.19 -5.27 -5.42
CA ARG A 7 -6.59 -4.92 -6.71
C ARG A 7 -5.58 -3.78 -6.56
N TYR A 8 -5.92 -2.76 -5.78
CA TYR A 8 -5.01 -1.65 -5.50
C TYR A 8 -3.75 -2.12 -4.78
N PHE A 9 -3.86 -2.96 -3.74
CA PHE A 9 -2.71 -3.52 -3.03
C PHE A 9 -1.75 -4.25 -3.98
N LYS A 10 -2.27 -5.05 -4.91
CA LYS A 10 -1.43 -5.73 -5.91
C LYS A 10 -0.66 -4.73 -6.77
N LEU A 11 -1.31 -3.67 -7.25
CA LEU A 11 -0.66 -2.60 -8.00
C LEU A 11 0.35 -1.83 -7.15
N TYR A 12 0.03 -1.59 -5.87
CA TYR A 12 0.89 -0.90 -4.91
C TYR A 12 2.21 -1.66 -4.71
N THR A 13 2.12 -2.98 -4.51
CA THR A 13 3.31 -3.84 -4.33
C THR A 13 4.11 -4.07 -5.62
N SER A 14 3.49 -3.96 -6.80
CA SER A 14 4.19 -4.19 -8.07
C SER A 14 5.05 -3.00 -8.52
N ARG A 15 4.84 -1.79 -7.97
CA ARG A 15 5.58 -0.57 -8.37
C ARG A 15 7.08 -0.61 -8.07
N HIS A 16 7.52 -1.47 -7.15
CA HIS A 16 8.91 -1.53 -6.69
C HIS A 16 9.60 -2.87 -7.00
N VAL A 17 8.98 -3.74 -7.80
CA VAL A 17 9.56 -5.04 -8.16
C VAL A 17 10.18 -4.93 -9.55
N VAL A 18 11.52 -5.03 -9.60
CA VAL A 18 12.31 -4.93 -10.84
C VAL A 18 12.07 -6.13 -11.78
N SER A 19 11.66 -7.29 -11.23
CA SER A 19 11.22 -8.46 -12.01
C SER A 19 10.45 -9.46 -11.12
N GLY A 20 9.34 -10.01 -11.62
CA GLY A 20 8.55 -11.07 -10.95
C GLY A 20 7.45 -10.60 -9.98
N LYS A 21 6.82 -11.56 -9.27
CA LYS A 21 5.88 -11.26 -8.17
C LYS A 21 6.69 -11.03 -6.89
N SER A 22 6.36 -9.99 -6.12
CA SER A 22 6.96 -9.79 -4.79
C SER A 22 6.62 -10.97 -3.87
N ASN A 23 7.56 -11.38 -3.02
CA ASN A 23 7.32 -12.36 -1.93
C ASN A 23 6.08 -11.99 -1.09
N TYR A 24 5.84 -10.69 -0.90
CA TYR A 24 4.66 -10.17 -0.20
C TYR A 24 3.35 -10.44 -0.95
N GLN A 25 3.37 -10.38 -2.28
CA GLN A 25 2.19 -10.63 -3.11
C GLN A 25 1.84 -12.12 -3.12
N LEU A 26 2.83 -13.01 -3.14
CA LEU A 26 2.64 -14.47 -3.02
C LEU A 26 2.06 -14.83 -1.65
N LEU A 27 2.62 -14.27 -0.58
CA LEU A 27 2.14 -14.51 0.78
C LEU A 27 0.72 -13.96 0.98
N PHE A 28 0.44 -12.76 0.48
CA PHE A 28 -0.90 -12.17 0.50
C PHE A 28 -1.91 -13.05 -0.25
N ASP A 29 -1.58 -13.49 -1.46
CA ASP A 29 -2.47 -14.34 -2.26
C ASP A 29 -2.72 -15.70 -1.59
N ALA A 30 -1.74 -16.24 -0.87
CA ALA A 30 -1.91 -17.48 -0.11
C ALA A 30 -2.84 -17.27 1.10
N ILE A 31 -2.60 -16.24 1.90
CA ILE A 31 -3.43 -15.91 3.07
C ILE A 31 -4.87 -15.56 2.65
N ALA A 32 -5.04 -14.80 1.57
CA ALA A 32 -6.36 -14.37 1.09
C ALA A 32 -7.24 -15.51 0.53
N ARG A 33 -6.66 -16.68 0.28
CA ARG A 33 -7.37 -17.91 -0.15
C ARG A 33 -7.67 -18.85 1.01
N MET A 34 -7.06 -18.64 2.18
CA MET A 34 -7.31 -19.45 3.36
C MET A 34 -8.65 -19.05 3.97
N GLN A 35 -9.45 -20.06 4.33
CA GLN A 35 -10.68 -19.85 5.10
C GLN A 35 -10.33 -19.55 6.55
N ASP A 36 -9.48 -20.39 7.14
CA ASP A 36 -8.89 -20.22 8.47
C ASP A 36 -7.38 -20.05 8.35
N TYR A 37 -6.81 -19.17 9.18
CA TYR A 37 -5.39 -18.89 9.15
C TYR A 37 -4.59 -20.07 9.73
N ASP A 38 -3.70 -20.65 8.91
CA ASP A 38 -2.78 -21.72 9.30
C ASP A 38 -1.34 -21.35 8.90
N GLU A 39 -0.51 -21.07 9.90
CA GLU A 39 0.89 -20.69 9.71
C GLU A 39 1.76 -21.87 9.26
N ASP A 40 1.50 -23.08 9.77
CA ASP A 40 2.25 -24.28 9.42
C ASP A 40 2.00 -24.68 7.97
N ALA A 41 0.76 -24.55 7.49
CA ALA A 41 0.41 -24.76 6.09
C ALA A 41 1.12 -23.74 5.17
N LEU A 42 1.27 -22.47 5.59
CA LEU A 42 2.02 -21.47 4.84
C LEU A 42 3.52 -21.80 4.80
N LEU A 43 4.11 -22.18 5.92
CA LEU A 43 5.53 -22.54 6.00
C LEU A 43 5.83 -23.79 5.17
N LYS A 44 4.95 -24.80 5.18
CA LYS A 44 5.06 -25.98 4.30
C LYS A 44 4.95 -25.61 2.83
N LYS A 45 3.97 -24.77 2.47
CA LYS A 45 3.73 -24.35 1.08
C LYS A 45 4.90 -23.56 0.48
N PHE A 46 5.56 -22.76 1.30
CA PHE A 46 6.69 -21.92 0.88
C PHE A 46 8.04 -22.48 1.36
N ALA A 47 8.11 -23.78 1.69
CA ALA A 47 9.33 -24.42 2.11
C ALA A 47 10.42 -24.27 1.03
N GLY A 48 11.50 -23.56 1.36
CA GLY A 48 12.59 -23.23 0.44
C GLY A 48 12.67 -21.75 0.05
N GLU A 49 11.61 -20.99 0.26
CA GLU A 49 11.62 -19.54 0.03
C GLU A 49 12.44 -18.81 1.11
N ALA A 50 13.30 -17.87 0.71
CA ALA A 50 14.18 -17.17 1.64
C ALA A 50 13.43 -16.42 2.75
N PHE A 51 12.19 -16.00 2.51
CA PHE A 51 11.37 -15.27 3.47
C PHE A 51 10.79 -16.13 4.59
N THR A 52 10.75 -17.46 4.43
CA THR A 52 10.28 -18.40 5.47
C THR A 52 11.24 -18.47 6.65
N LYS A 53 12.55 -18.28 6.42
CA LYS A 53 13.57 -18.21 7.48
C LYS A 53 13.32 -17.08 8.49
N ARG A 54 12.61 -16.02 8.08
CA ARG A 54 12.25 -14.87 8.91
C ARG A 54 10.75 -14.60 8.84
N PHE A 55 9.94 -15.65 8.89
CA PHE A 55 8.50 -15.57 8.62
C PHE A 55 7.76 -14.55 9.49
N ALA A 56 8.04 -14.48 10.79
CA ALA A 56 7.44 -13.49 11.69
C ALA A 56 7.69 -12.04 11.24
N ILE A 57 8.92 -11.73 10.81
CA ILE A 57 9.29 -10.40 10.30
C ILE A 57 8.58 -10.14 8.96
N THR A 58 8.57 -11.13 8.07
CA THR A 58 7.88 -11.05 6.77
C THR A 58 6.38 -10.81 6.95
N LYS A 59 5.75 -11.48 7.91
CA LYS A 59 4.33 -11.33 8.27
C LYS A 59 4.04 -9.92 8.79
N ARG A 60 4.87 -9.41 9.70
CA ARG A 60 4.75 -8.02 10.19
C ARG A 60 4.89 -7.00 9.06
N ARG A 61 5.89 -7.15 8.21
CA ARG A 61 6.09 -6.26 7.05
C ARG A 61 4.93 -6.34 6.07
N LEU A 62 4.38 -7.53 5.83
CA LEU A 62 3.20 -7.69 5.00
C LEU A 62 2.00 -6.92 5.59
N TYR A 63 1.77 -7.05 6.89
CA TYR A 63 0.72 -6.31 7.59
C TYR A 63 0.90 -4.79 7.45
N GLU A 64 2.10 -4.28 7.74
CA GLU A 64 2.43 -2.85 7.58
C GLU A 64 2.21 -2.39 6.12
N THR A 65 2.63 -3.20 5.14
CA THR A 65 2.43 -2.88 3.72
C THR A 65 0.95 -2.85 3.33
N ILE A 66 0.14 -3.78 3.87
CA ILE A 66 -1.32 -3.78 3.65
C ILE A 66 -1.91 -2.50 4.22
N LEU A 67 -1.55 -2.12 5.45
CA LEU A 67 -2.02 -0.88 6.07
C LEU A 67 -1.65 0.34 5.24
N HIS A 68 -0.38 0.48 4.84
CA HIS A 68 0.06 1.60 4.00
C HIS A 68 -0.65 1.64 2.64
N SER A 69 -0.95 0.48 2.05
CA SER A 69 -1.70 0.44 0.79
C SER A 69 -3.16 0.88 0.97
N LEU A 70 -3.78 0.54 2.10
CA LEU A 70 -5.15 0.92 2.41
C LEU A 70 -5.21 2.41 2.72
N ASP A 71 -4.27 2.89 3.51
CA ASP A 71 -4.09 4.31 3.78
C ASP A 71 -3.91 5.08 2.47
N ALA A 72 -3.02 4.65 1.58
CA ALA A 72 -2.83 5.28 0.27
C ALA A 72 -4.07 5.18 -0.65
N PHE A 73 -4.82 4.07 -0.59
CA PHE A 73 -6.06 3.90 -1.34
C PHE A 73 -7.14 4.88 -0.86
N HIS A 74 -7.23 5.08 0.46
CA HIS A 74 -8.23 5.94 1.09
C HIS A 74 -7.77 7.40 1.25
N ALA A 75 -6.48 7.69 1.11
CA ALA A 75 -5.92 9.04 1.17
C ALA A 75 -6.47 9.93 0.04
N GLU A 76 -6.89 9.36 -1.09
CA GLU A 76 -7.57 10.11 -2.15
C GLU A 76 -9.11 10.18 -2.00
N SER A 77 -9.68 9.29 -1.18
CA SER A 77 -11.14 9.21 -0.95
C SER A 77 -11.59 10.07 0.23
N SER A 78 -10.73 10.31 1.22
CA SER A 78 -11.04 11.20 2.34
C SER A 78 -11.05 12.66 1.90
N THR A 79 -12.18 13.35 2.15
CA THR A 79 -12.32 14.79 1.92
C THR A 79 -11.30 15.59 2.74
N ASP A 80 -11.02 15.19 3.98
CA ASP A 80 -10.03 15.82 4.85
C ASP A 80 -8.61 15.68 4.28
N ALA A 81 -8.25 14.49 3.78
CA ALA A 81 -6.95 14.26 3.16
C ALA A 81 -6.77 15.07 1.87
N ARG A 82 -7.82 15.20 1.06
CA ARG A 82 -7.83 16.06 -0.13
C ARG A 82 -7.64 17.53 0.24
N LEU A 83 -8.34 18.02 1.26
CA LEU A 83 -8.22 19.40 1.74
C LEU A 83 -6.80 19.70 2.25
N ARG A 84 -6.21 18.81 3.06
CA ARG A 84 -4.82 18.97 3.53
C ARG A 84 -3.83 19.01 2.37
N ARG A 85 -4.04 18.17 1.35
CA ARG A 85 -3.20 18.16 0.14
C ARG A 85 -3.31 19.46 -0.64
N MET A 86 -4.52 19.97 -0.84
CA MET A 86 -4.75 21.25 -1.51
C MET A 86 -4.10 22.39 -0.75
N LEU A 87 -4.25 22.43 0.58
CA LEU A 87 -3.62 23.45 1.42
C LEU A 87 -2.09 23.41 1.30
N HIS A 88 -1.49 22.23 1.35
CA HIS A 88 -0.05 22.07 1.18
C HIS A 88 0.42 22.49 -0.22
N GLN A 89 -0.35 22.21 -1.27
CA GLN A 89 -0.04 22.68 -2.63
C GLN A 89 -0.09 24.20 -2.74
N VAL A 90 -1.08 24.85 -2.12
CA VAL A 90 -1.18 26.31 -2.06
C VAL A 90 0.03 26.91 -1.35
N GLU A 91 0.45 26.33 -0.23
CA GLU A 91 1.65 26.76 0.51
C GLU A 91 2.92 26.64 -0.35
N LEU A 92 3.13 25.52 -1.04
CA LEU A 92 4.26 25.31 -1.94
C LEU A 92 4.29 26.31 -3.10
N LEU A 93 3.14 26.60 -3.71
CA LEU A 93 3.04 27.59 -4.78
C LEU A 93 3.34 29.00 -4.26
N HIS A 94 2.85 29.33 -3.07
CA HIS A 94 3.13 30.61 -2.42
C HIS A 94 4.62 30.78 -2.11
N GLN A 95 5.28 29.74 -1.57
CA GLN A 95 6.73 29.73 -1.32
C GLN A 95 7.57 29.91 -2.60
N ARG A 96 7.02 29.55 -3.76
CA ARG A 96 7.66 29.71 -5.08
C ARG A 96 7.23 30.97 -5.83
N ALA A 97 6.52 31.88 -5.18
CA ALA A 97 5.96 33.10 -5.78
C ALA A 97 4.97 32.86 -6.95
N LEU A 98 4.38 31.67 -7.05
CA LEU A 98 3.37 31.31 -8.05
C LEU A 98 1.96 31.68 -7.54
N TYR A 99 1.74 32.96 -7.25
CA TYR A 99 0.55 33.45 -6.55
C TYR A 99 -0.76 33.26 -7.34
N ASP A 100 -0.71 33.45 -8.66
CA ASP A 100 -1.91 33.31 -9.50
C ASP A 100 -2.41 31.86 -9.53
N ASP A 101 -1.50 30.88 -9.53
CA ASP A 101 -1.86 29.47 -9.51
C ASP A 101 -2.33 29.03 -8.11
N ALA A 102 -1.72 29.57 -7.05
CA ALA A 102 -2.21 29.40 -5.68
C ALA A 102 -3.65 29.94 -5.53
N ARG A 103 -3.92 31.11 -6.10
CA ARG A 103 -5.25 31.74 -6.07
C ARG A 103 -6.28 30.96 -6.87
N LYS A 104 -5.91 30.38 -8.01
CA LYS A 104 -6.81 29.51 -8.79
C LYS A 104 -7.21 28.25 -8.02
N MET A 105 -6.30 27.67 -7.23
CA MET A 105 -6.63 26.48 -6.41
C MET A 105 -7.54 26.76 -5.21
N LEU A 106 -7.65 28.01 -4.77
CA LEU A 106 -8.53 28.43 -3.68
C LEU A 106 -9.92 28.90 -4.15
N ARG A 107 -10.13 29.01 -5.47
CA ARG A 107 -11.37 29.48 -6.10
C ARG A 107 -12.27 28.31 -6.48
#